data_AF-X6DZ21-F1
#
_entry.id   AF-X6DZ21-F1
#
_cell.length_a   1.000
_cell.length_b   1.000
_cell.length_c   1.000
_cell.angle_alpha   90.00
_cell.angle_beta   90.00
_cell.angle_gamma   90.00
#
_symmetry.space_group_name_H-M   'P 1'
#
loop_
_entity.id
_entity.type
_entity.pdbx_description
1 polymer ?
#
loop_
_entity_poly.entity_id
_entity_poly.type
_entity_poly.pdbx_seq_one_letter_code
_entity_poly.pdbx_strand_id
1 'polypeptide(L)'
;MMVCRESAEDGRDGREVQFADFKFEPLGYEILANAKLDQPVVIPFVGRGTIIGGDVEAADIGRVGSFRAELQSRYASKSIGLVKGGWLPSAIAIADDSIVLPDRCVVAELDKRLLGGVAKNGTQGDFIDLFADSAVRINPALFALEGHDREHPTAESARRSLDEAVRKLRSALPNATLIAADADGLKGILGLIEDTREGMSRKQDFLVRLNPTLQAPVGKRRRQTVCDEILATAKACGLPARSLPVLAALSAALGPNGKSPAKGMLKFKSVYGRHEAYNALADLRSLEILMHIFAIWPNQPVMLCTADKDLALFWAGLRASKFEHRAGSVSFDINPVALIPSISTDHWLEWLGS
;
A
#
# COMPACT_ATOMS: atom_id res chain seq x y z
N MET A 1 -17.28 -19.65 -3.89
CA MET A 1 -18.62 -19.26 -4.38
C MET A 1 -19.09 -18.05 -3.58
N MET A 2 -19.60 -17.02 -4.25
CA MET A 2 -20.22 -15.85 -3.64
C MET A 2 -21.68 -15.76 -4.10
N VAL A 3 -22.57 -15.36 -3.21
CA VAL A 3 -24.00 -15.15 -3.51
C VAL A 3 -24.30 -13.67 -3.34
N CYS A 4 -24.74 -13.01 -4.41
CA CYS A 4 -25.20 -11.64 -4.40
C CYS A 4 -26.73 -11.64 -4.41
N ARG A 5 -27.35 -10.93 -3.46
CA ARG A 5 -28.80 -10.69 -3.46
C ARG A 5 -29.05 -9.22 -3.71
N GLU A 6 -29.82 -8.92 -4.74
CA GLU A 6 -30.32 -7.57 -4.94
C GLU A 6 -31.32 -7.25 -3.82
N SER A 7 -31.27 -6.02 -3.30
CA SER A 7 -32.31 -5.51 -2.40
C SER A 7 -33.13 -4.49 -3.18
N ALA A 8 -34.44 -4.71 -3.29
CA ALA A 8 -35.33 -3.69 -3.85
C ALA A 8 -35.41 -2.49 -2.88
N GLU A 9 -35.71 -1.29 -3.39
CA GLU A 9 -35.84 -0.07 -2.56
C GLU A 9 -36.91 -0.19 -1.46
N ASP A 10 -37.82 -1.16 -1.57
CA ASP A 10 -38.87 -1.45 -0.59
C ASP A 10 -38.53 -2.59 0.40
N GLY A 11 -37.29 -3.08 0.38
CA GLY A 11 -36.79 -4.09 1.31
C GLY A 11 -37.20 -5.53 0.99
N ARG A 12 -37.83 -5.79 -0.18
CA ARG A 12 -38.02 -7.16 -0.67
C ARG A 12 -36.73 -7.72 -1.23
N ASP A 13 -36.54 -9.03 -1.04
CA ASP A 13 -35.47 -9.78 -1.68
C ASP A 13 -35.65 -9.68 -3.19
N GLY A 14 -34.64 -9.11 -3.86
CA GLY A 14 -34.52 -9.07 -5.31
C GLY A 14 -33.87 -10.34 -5.84
N ARG A 15 -33.33 -10.28 -7.06
CA ARG A 15 -32.69 -11.43 -7.72
C ARG A 15 -31.49 -11.91 -6.93
N GLU A 16 -31.35 -13.22 -6.80
CA GLU A 16 -30.12 -13.86 -6.33
C GLU A 16 -29.24 -14.22 -7.53
N VAL A 17 -27.95 -13.87 -7.49
CA VAL A 17 -26.98 -14.28 -8.51
C VAL A 17 -25.76 -14.91 -7.83
N GLN A 18 -25.36 -16.08 -8.31
CA GLN A 18 -24.25 -16.83 -7.78
C GLN A 18 -23.02 -16.70 -8.68
N PHE A 19 -21.87 -16.39 -8.08
CA PHE A 19 -20.61 -16.18 -8.78
C PHE A 19 -19.51 -17.16 -8.31
N ALA A 20 -18.74 -17.66 -9.26
CA ALA A 20 -17.42 -18.28 -9.06
C ALA A 20 -16.31 -17.38 -9.61
N ASP A 21 -15.07 -17.69 -9.23
CA ASP A 21 -13.84 -17.03 -9.74
C ASP A 21 -13.90 -15.49 -9.72
N PHE A 22 -14.56 -14.95 -8.69
CA PHE A 22 -14.84 -13.53 -8.63
C PHE A 22 -13.61 -12.74 -8.16
N LYS A 23 -13.52 -11.50 -8.63
CA LYS A 23 -12.49 -10.53 -8.23
C LYS A 23 -13.15 -9.20 -7.92
N PHE A 24 -12.72 -8.59 -6.83
CA PHE A 24 -13.10 -7.22 -6.49
C PHE A 24 -12.23 -6.22 -7.25
N GLU A 25 -12.86 -5.18 -7.76
CA GLU A 25 -12.16 -4.00 -8.25
C GLU A 25 -11.56 -3.26 -7.04
N PRO A 26 -10.25 -2.92 -7.06
CA PRO A 26 -9.62 -2.18 -5.99
C PRO A 26 -10.29 -0.82 -5.76
N LEU A 27 -10.37 -0.43 -4.49
CA LEU A 27 -10.99 0.82 -4.07
C LEU A 27 -10.03 1.99 -4.27
N GLY A 28 -10.60 3.16 -4.55
CA GLY A 28 -9.86 4.40 -4.78
C GLY A 28 -9.58 5.21 -3.51
N TYR A 29 -8.88 6.33 -3.72
CA TYR A 29 -8.49 7.30 -2.68
C TYR A 29 -9.67 7.82 -1.86
N GLU A 30 -10.75 8.28 -2.50
CA GLU A 30 -11.88 8.93 -1.81
C GLU A 30 -12.58 7.98 -0.84
N ILE A 31 -12.70 6.70 -1.20
CA ILE A 31 -13.31 5.70 -0.31
C ILE A 31 -12.43 5.52 0.93
N LEU A 32 -11.10 5.44 0.76
CA LEU A 32 -10.17 5.30 1.88
C LEU A 32 -10.15 6.54 2.79
N ALA A 33 -10.15 7.72 2.19
CA ALA A 33 -10.07 8.98 2.92
C ALA A 33 -11.24 9.10 3.90
N ASN A 34 -12.44 8.74 3.45
CA ASN A 34 -13.67 8.80 4.21
C ASN A 34 -13.92 7.56 5.09
N ALA A 35 -13.16 6.48 4.93
CA ALA A 35 -13.33 5.24 5.70
C ALA A 35 -12.87 5.38 7.16
N LYS A 36 -13.68 4.87 8.09
CA LYS A 36 -13.32 4.63 9.50
C LYS A 36 -12.92 3.17 9.66
N LEU A 37 -11.62 2.91 9.70
CA LEU A 37 -11.06 1.57 9.59
C LEU A 37 -10.93 0.83 10.93
N ASP A 38 -11.14 1.52 12.05
CA ASP A 38 -11.00 1.00 13.41
C ASP A 38 -12.31 0.42 13.99
N GLN A 39 -13.40 0.51 13.24
CA GLN A 39 -14.74 0.05 13.60
C GLN A 39 -15.30 -0.88 12.51
N PRO A 40 -16.40 -1.62 12.77
CA PRO A 40 -17.13 -2.34 11.73
C PRO A 40 -17.33 -1.46 10.49
N VAL A 41 -16.91 -1.98 9.34
CA VAL A 41 -16.85 -1.21 8.09
C VAL A 41 -18.02 -1.54 7.18
N VAL A 42 -18.47 -0.49 6.49
CA VAL A 42 -19.39 -0.59 5.36
C VAL A 42 -18.60 -0.17 4.13
N ILE A 43 -18.39 -1.10 3.19
CA ILE A 43 -17.52 -0.88 2.04
C ILE A 43 -18.28 -1.20 0.75
N PRO A 44 -18.42 -0.23 -0.18
CA PRO A 44 -18.98 -0.50 -1.48
C PRO A 44 -17.94 -1.23 -2.34
N PHE A 45 -18.29 -2.41 -2.81
CA PHE A 45 -17.51 -3.19 -3.74
C PHE A 45 -18.14 -3.22 -5.12
N VAL A 46 -17.28 -3.16 -6.12
CA VAL A 46 -17.60 -3.57 -7.49
C VAL A 46 -16.73 -4.77 -7.78
N GLY A 47 -17.24 -5.72 -8.53
CA GLY A 47 -16.46 -6.88 -8.93
C GLY A 47 -17.02 -7.56 -10.16
N ARG A 48 -16.31 -8.60 -10.58
CA ARG A 48 -16.67 -9.45 -11.72
C ARG A 48 -16.43 -10.89 -11.35
N GLY A 49 -17.23 -11.80 -11.91
CA GLY A 49 -17.07 -13.23 -11.71
C GLY A 49 -17.84 -14.02 -12.75
N THR A 50 -17.57 -15.32 -12.82
CA THR A 50 -18.33 -16.25 -13.67
C THR A 50 -19.67 -16.52 -13.01
N ILE A 51 -20.77 -16.27 -13.72
CA ILE A 51 -22.12 -16.58 -13.25
C ILE A 51 -22.29 -18.10 -13.27
N ILE A 52 -22.65 -18.69 -12.13
CA ILE A 52 -22.84 -20.15 -12.00
C ILE A 52 -24.27 -20.55 -11.66
N GLY A 53 -25.15 -19.59 -11.37
CA GLY A 53 -26.55 -19.87 -11.04
C GLY A 53 -27.27 -18.68 -10.39
N GLY A 54 -28.47 -18.96 -9.88
CA GLY A 54 -29.40 -17.97 -9.33
C GLY A 54 -30.54 -17.63 -10.28
N ASP A 55 -31.20 -16.50 -10.03
CA ASP A 55 -32.28 -15.91 -10.81
C ASP A 55 -31.76 -15.21 -12.08
N VAL A 56 -31.08 -15.99 -12.92
CA VAL A 56 -30.47 -15.56 -14.19
C VAL A 56 -30.94 -16.43 -15.34
N GLU A 57 -30.91 -15.89 -16.55
CA GLU A 57 -31.22 -16.66 -17.76
C GLU A 57 -30.19 -17.77 -17.96
N ALA A 58 -30.63 -18.94 -18.44
CA ALA A 58 -29.72 -20.07 -18.70
C ALA A 58 -28.59 -19.72 -19.67
N ALA A 59 -28.83 -18.75 -20.57
CA ALA A 59 -27.84 -18.24 -21.52
C ALA A 59 -26.69 -17.42 -20.87
N ASP A 60 -26.87 -16.97 -19.62
CA ASP A 60 -25.88 -16.18 -18.88
C ASP A 60 -25.00 -17.02 -17.97
N ILE A 61 -25.39 -18.27 -17.68
CA ILE A 61 -24.55 -19.21 -16.94
C ILE A 61 -23.26 -19.48 -17.73
N GLY A 62 -22.12 -19.39 -17.04
CA GLY A 62 -20.78 -19.51 -17.62
C GLY A 62 -20.21 -18.21 -18.20
N ARG A 63 -20.99 -17.12 -18.26
CA ARG A 63 -20.49 -15.80 -18.68
C ARG A 63 -19.91 -15.02 -17.50
N VAL A 64 -19.01 -14.08 -17.81
CA VAL A 64 -18.52 -13.12 -16.81
C VAL A 64 -19.55 -12.02 -16.61
N GLY A 65 -20.14 -11.96 -15.42
CA GLY A 65 -21.01 -10.88 -14.97
C GLY A 65 -20.26 -9.87 -14.11
N SER A 66 -20.79 -8.66 -13.99
CA SER A 66 -20.37 -7.68 -12.99
C SER A 66 -21.40 -7.59 -11.86
N PHE A 67 -20.94 -7.21 -10.68
CA PHE A 67 -21.80 -6.94 -9.54
C PHE A 67 -21.33 -5.70 -8.81
N ARG A 68 -22.29 -5.06 -8.12
CA ARG A 68 -22.03 -4.04 -7.10
C ARG A 68 -22.69 -4.51 -5.81
N ALA A 69 -21.95 -4.48 -4.72
CA ALA A 69 -22.41 -4.92 -3.42
C ALA A 69 -21.90 -3.98 -2.34
N GLU A 70 -22.58 -3.94 -1.20
CA GLU A 70 -22.09 -3.28 0.00
C GLU A 70 -21.74 -4.35 1.03
N LEU A 71 -20.47 -4.43 1.42
CA LEU A 71 -20.06 -5.32 2.50
C LEU A 71 -20.30 -4.63 3.83
N GLN A 72 -21.23 -5.17 4.60
CA GLN A 72 -21.40 -4.85 6.02
C GLN A 72 -20.61 -5.86 6.85
N SER A 73 -19.46 -5.45 7.36
CA SER A 73 -18.57 -6.35 8.11
C SER A 73 -18.55 -5.99 9.58
N ARG A 74 -18.65 -7.01 10.44
CA ARG A 74 -18.36 -6.88 11.88
C ARG A 74 -16.88 -6.65 12.18
N TYR A 75 -15.99 -6.90 11.21
CA TYR A 75 -14.56 -6.74 11.34
C TYR A 75 -14.15 -5.29 11.06
N ALA A 76 -13.18 -4.80 11.82
CA ALA A 76 -12.41 -3.62 11.47
C ALA A 76 -11.47 -3.91 10.29
N SER A 77 -10.93 -2.87 9.66
CA SER A 77 -10.01 -2.95 8.52
C SER A 77 -8.76 -2.11 8.75
N LYS A 78 -8.18 -2.21 9.95
CA LYS A 78 -6.98 -1.44 10.33
C LYS A 78 -5.78 -1.79 9.45
N SER A 79 -5.70 -3.04 9.01
CA SER A 79 -4.72 -3.48 8.02
C SER A 79 -5.29 -3.38 6.61
N ILE A 80 -4.54 -2.74 5.73
CA ILE A 80 -4.93 -2.39 4.37
C ILE A 80 -4.03 -3.14 3.39
N GLY A 81 -4.63 -3.83 2.41
CA GLY A 81 -3.92 -4.44 1.29
C GLY A 81 -3.79 -3.46 0.14
N LEU A 82 -2.56 -3.01 -0.14
CA LEU A 82 -2.23 -2.18 -1.31
C LEU A 82 -2.01 -3.08 -2.51
N VAL A 83 -2.87 -2.95 -3.52
CA VAL A 83 -2.89 -3.78 -4.73
C VAL A 83 -2.83 -2.93 -5.98
N LYS A 84 -2.59 -3.54 -7.13
CA LYS A 84 -2.57 -2.85 -8.42
C LYS A 84 -3.89 -2.10 -8.65
N GLY A 85 -3.83 -0.77 -8.77
CA GLY A 85 -4.99 0.08 -9.04
C GLY A 85 -5.69 0.65 -7.81
N GLY A 86 -5.28 0.30 -6.58
CA GLY A 86 -5.89 0.87 -5.37
C GLY A 86 -5.63 0.06 -4.12
N TRP A 87 -6.63 -0.07 -3.27
CA TRP A 87 -6.55 -0.81 -2.02
C TRP A 87 -7.79 -1.67 -1.79
N LEU A 88 -7.66 -2.68 -0.95
CA LEU A 88 -8.75 -3.51 -0.43
C LEU A 88 -8.49 -3.79 1.06
N PRO A 89 -9.52 -4.13 1.86
CA PRO A 89 -9.30 -4.73 3.18
C PRO A 89 -8.37 -5.94 3.07
N SER A 90 -7.45 -6.10 4.01
CA SER A 90 -6.34 -7.06 3.91
C SER A 90 -6.77 -8.47 3.45
N ALA A 91 -7.77 -9.07 4.06
CA ALA A 91 -8.23 -10.41 3.67
C ALA A 91 -9.09 -10.45 2.40
N ILE A 92 -9.70 -9.33 2.02
CA ILE A 92 -10.41 -9.22 0.73
C ILE A 92 -9.43 -9.06 -0.44
N ALA A 93 -8.23 -8.52 -0.17
CA ALA A 93 -7.17 -8.38 -1.15
C ALA A 93 -6.52 -9.72 -1.56
N ILE A 94 -6.78 -10.80 -0.80
CA ILE A 94 -6.23 -12.13 -1.08
C ILE A 94 -7.07 -12.82 -2.15
N ALA A 95 -6.39 -13.23 -3.21
CA ALA A 95 -6.82 -14.27 -4.15
C ALA A 95 -5.97 -15.53 -3.99
N ASP A 96 -6.33 -16.62 -4.68
CA ASP A 96 -5.51 -17.82 -4.75
C ASP A 96 -4.07 -17.49 -5.16
N ASP A 97 -3.11 -18.10 -4.47
CA ASP A 97 -1.67 -17.90 -4.66
C ASP A 97 -1.13 -16.47 -4.39
N SER A 98 -1.88 -15.64 -3.68
CA SER A 98 -1.42 -14.28 -3.35
C SER A 98 -0.18 -14.25 -2.47
N ILE A 99 0.74 -13.36 -2.80
CA ILE A 99 1.90 -13.03 -1.98
C ILE A 99 1.59 -11.77 -1.15
N VAL A 100 1.74 -11.88 0.15
CA VAL A 100 1.60 -10.78 1.11
C VAL A 100 2.97 -10.27 1.52
N LEU A 101 3.20 -8.97 1.35
CA LEU A 101 4.38 -8.24 1.81
C LEU A 101 3.97 -7.37 3.00
N PRO A 102 3.98 -7.89 4.24
CA PRO A 102 3.64 -7.10 5.42
C PRO A 102 4.77 -6.14 5.79
N ASP A 103 4.41 -4.90 6.12
CA ASP A 103 5.33 -3.97 6.78
C ASP A 103 5.54 -4.35 8.27
N ARG A 104 6.41 -3.61 8.97
CA ARG A 104 6.68 -3.86 10.40
C ARG A 104 5.45 -3.71 11.28
N CYS A 105 4.58 -2.74 10.98
CA CYS A 105 3.36 -2.49 11.72
C CYS A 105 2.39 -3.68 11.63
N VAL A 106 2.25 -4.27 10.44
CA VAL A 106 1.38 -5.42 10.20
C VAL A 106 1.91 -6.68 10.88
N VAL A 107 3.21 -6.96 10.81
CA VAL A 107 3.79 -8.10 11.55
C VAL A 107 3.59 -7.94 13.06
N ALA A 108 3.74 -6.72 13.59
CA ALA A 108 3.50 -6.44 15.01
C ALA A 108 2.02 -6.61 15.39
N GLU A 109 1.08 -6.19 14.55
CA GLU A 109 -0.34 -6.42 14.81
C GLU A 109 -0.72 -7.91 14.72
N LEU A 110 -0.20 -8.66 13.75
CA LEU A 110 -0.39 -10.12 13.70
C LEU A 110 0.11 -10.80 14.98
N ASP A 111 1.33 -10.48 15.42
CA ASP A 111 1.92 -11.03 16.65
C ASP A 111 1.14 -10.65 17.91
N LYS A 112 0.59 -9.43 17.95
CA LYS A 112 -0.25 -8.96 19.05
C LYS A 112 -1.60 -9.68 19.08
N ARG A 113 -2.22 -9.89 17.92
CA ARG A 113 -3.61 -10.34 17.79
C ARG A 113 -3.77 -11.84 17.76
N LEU A 114 -2.82 -12.57 17.20
CA LEU A 114 -2.94 -14.02 16.96
C LEU A 114 -1.89 -14.82 17.75
N LEU A 115 -2.26 -16.02 18.15
CA LEU A 115 -1.34 -17.05 18.66
C LEU A 115 -1.81 -18.42 18.15
N GLY A 116 -0.95 -19.09 17.40
CA GLY A 116 -1.28 -20.40 16.80
C GLY A 116 -2.43 -20.34 15.81
N GLY A 117 -2.64 -19.20 15.13
CA GLY A 117 -3.78 -18.98 14.24
C GLY A 117 -5.09 -18.63 14.96
N VAL A 118 -5.07 -18.46 16.29
CA VAL A 118 -6.27 -18.13 17.07
C VAL A 118 -6.18 -16.70 17.58
N ALA A 119 -7.28 -15.94 17.46
CA ALA A 119 -7.39 -14.61 18.02
C ALA A 119 -7.24 -14.64 19.56
N LYS A 120 -6.39 -13.76 20.09
CA LYS A 120 -6.23 -13.60 21.54
C LYS A 120 -7.46 -12.93 22.15
N ASN A 121 -7.78 -13.30 23.38
CA ASN A 121 -8.99 -12.82 24.06
C ASN A 121 -9.05 -11.28 24.14
N GLY A 122 -10.25 -10.73 23.92
CA GLY A 122 -10.53 -9.30 24.08
C GLY A 122 -10.17 -8.41 22.89
N THR A 123 -9.69 -8.97 21.77
CA THR A 123 -9.47 -8.19 20.54
C THR A 123 -10.74 -8.09 19.71
N GLN A 124 -11.15 -6.87 19.35
CA GLN A 124 -12.13 -6.66 18.28
C GLN A 124 -11.60 -7.27 16.98
N GLY A 125 -12.43 -8.05 16.28
CA GLY A 125 -12.04 -8.69 15.02
C GLY A 125 -11.61 -7.68 13.95
N ASP A 126 -10.55 -8.01 13.22
CA ASP A 126 -10.04 -7.26 12.08
C ASP A 126 -9.89 -8.18 10.87
N PHE A 127 -9.99 -7.65 9.64
CA PHE A 127 -9.84 -8.44 8.43
C PHE A 127 -8.52 -9.23 8.40
N ILE A 128 -7.46 -8.71 9.00
CA ILE A 128 -6.18 -9.44 9.02
C ILE A 128 -6.24 -10.75 9.81
N ASP A 129 -7.18 -10.90 10.74
CA ASP A 129 -7.36 -12.14 11.51
C ASP A 129 -7.73 -13.31 10.59
N LEU A 130 -8.41 -13.03 9.46
CA LEU A 130 -8.82 -14.03 8.47
C LEU A 130 -7.64 -14.62 7.69
N PHE A 131 -6.43 -14.09 7.84
CA PHE A 131 -5.22 -14.75 7.33
C PHE A 131 -4.99 -16.11 7.99
N ALA A 132 -5.48 -16.31 9.22
CA ALA A 132 -5.34 -17.58 9.93
C ALA A 132 -6.06 -18.74 9.25
N ASP A 133 -7.17 -18.45 8.57
CA ASP A 133 -8.01 -19.43 7.87
C ASP A 133 -7.65 -19.59 6.39
N SER A 134 -6.63 -18.88 5.91
CA SER A 134 -6.29 -18.77 4.50
C SER A 134 -4.91 -19.36 4.20
N ALA A 135 -4.76 -20.02 3.05
CA ALA A 135 -3.46 -20.50 2.56
C ALA A 135 -2.62 -19.33 2.01
N VAL A 136 -2.19 -18.43 2.90
CA VAL A 136 -1.44 -17.22 2.53
C VAL A 136 0.04 -17.49 2.36
N ARG A 137 0.64 -16.89 1.32
CA ARG A 137 2.08 -16.84 1.12
C ARG A 137 2.58 -15.49 1.63
N ILE A 138 3.50 -15.49 2.58
CA ILE A 138 3.98 -14.25 3.22
C ILE A 138 5.48 -14.11 2.95
N ASN A 139 5.89 -12.96 2.43
CA ASN A 139 7.29 -12.61 2.26
C ASN A 139 7.68 -11.52 3.29
N PRO A 140 8.50 -11.85 4.31
CA PRO A 140 8.86 -10.94 5.39
C PRO A 140 9.94 -9.90 5.00
N ALA A 141 10.34 -9.80 3.72
CA ALA A 141 11.45 -8.96 3.29
C ALA A 141 11.29 -7.47 3.66
N LEU A 142 10.07 -6.90 3.58
CA LEU A 142 9.86 -5.49 3.92
C LEU A 142 10.20 -5.19 5.39
N PHE A 143 9.85 -6.09 6.30
CA PHE A 143 10.22 -5.98 7.71
C PHE A 143 11.74 -5.90 7.91
N ALA A 144 12.49 -6.74 7.18
CA ALA A 144 13.95 -6.77 7.26
C ALA A 144 14.59 -5.53 6.61
N LEU A 145 14.00 -5.03 5.51
CA LEU A 145 14.46 -3.85 4.80
C LEU A 145 14.27 -2.57 5.63
N GLU A 146 13.12 -2.43 6.31
CA GLU A 146 12.82 -1.28 7.17
C GLU A 146 13.85 -1.12 8.30
N GLY A 147 14.40 -2.22 8.81
CA GLY A 147 15.40 -2.21 9.87
C GLY A 147 14.83 -1.83 11.24
N HIS A 148 15.65 -1.96 12.28
CA HIS A 148 15.24 -1.65 13.66
C HIS A 148 15.62 -0.23 14.08
N ASP A 149 16.78 0.24 13.65
CA ASP A 149 17.43 1.41 14.22
C ASP A 149 17.15 2.71 13.44
N ARG A 150 16.17 2.70 12.54
CA ARG A 150 15.84 3.85 11.67
C ARG A 150 17.03 4.31 10.82
N GLU A 151 17.84 3.34 10.45
CA GLU A 151 19.08 3.49 9.69
C GLU A 151 19.16 2.39 8.64
N HIS A 152 20.08 2.55 7.69
CA HIS A 152 20.38 1.51 6.71
C HIS A 152 20.76 0.19 7.40
N PRO A 153 20.02 -0.92 7.14
CA PRO A 153 20.35 -2.19 7.76
C PRO A 153 21.76 -2.65 7.36
N THR A 154 22.49 -3.16 8.34
CA THR A 154 23.69 -3.93 8.13
C THR A 154 23.30 -5.38 7.83
N ALA A 155 24.24 -6.20 7.37
CA ALA A 155 23.97 -7.61 7.15
C ALA A 155 23.46 -8.32 8.43
N GLU A 156 24.04 -7.96 9.58
CA GLU A 156 23.65 -8.51 10.87
C GLU A 156 22.26 -8.03 11.31
N SER A 157 21.96 -6.73 11.18
CA SER A 157 20.65 -6.22 11.58
C SER A 157 19.52 -6.66 10.65
N ALA A 158 19.81 -6.82 9.34
CA ALA A 158 18.88 -7.42 8.39
C ALA A 158 18.58 -8.88 8.72
N ARG A 159 19.60 -9.70 9.03
CA ARG A 159 19.43 -11.10 9.49
C ARG A 159 18.53 -11.14 10.74
N ARG A 160 18.86 -10.34 11.76
CA ARG A 160 18.12 -10.29 13.02
C ARG A 160 16.66 -9.89 12.81
N SER A 161 16.41 -8.92 11.93
CA SER A 161 15.07 -8.44 11.62
C SER A 161 14.26 -9.48 10.85
N LEU A 162 14.89 -10.21 9.91
CA LEU A 162 14.27 -11.34 9.22
C LEU A 162 13.91 -12.46 10.20
N ASP A 163 14.84 -12.87 11.06
CA ASP A 163 14.60 -13.92 12.06
C ASP A 163 13.48 -13.51 13.04
N GLU A 164 13.44 -12.24 13.45
CA GLU A 164 12.36 -11.70 14.27
C GLU A 164 11.00 -11.79 13.56
N ALA A 165 10.92 -11.36 12.30
CA ALA A 165 9.70 -11.41 11.51
C ALA A 165 9.21 -12.85 11.33
N VAL A 166 10.11 -13.77 10.97
CA VAL A 166 9.82 -15.20 10.80
C VAL A 166 9.26 -15.79 12.08
N ARG A 167 9.90 -15.53 13.22
CA ARG A 167 9.44 -16.03 14.53
C ARG A 167 8.03 -15.52 14.86
N LYS A 168 7.78 -14.21 14.68
CA LYS A 168 6.46 -13.60 14.94
C LYS A 168 5.39 -14.18 14.02
N LEU A 169 5.68 -14.28 12.72
CA LEU A 169 4.75 -14.81 11.73
C LEU A 169 4.45 -16.30 11.97
N ARG A 170 5.44 -17.12 12.32
CA ARG A 170 5.21 -18.54 12.67
C ARG A 170 4.39 -18.72 13.93
N SER A 171 4.59 -17.84 14.92
CA SER A 171 3.78 -17.82 16.15
C SER A 171 2.33 -17.43 15.85
N ALA A 172 2.11 -16.38 15.06
CA ALA A 172 0.79 -15.86 14.74
C ALA A 172 0.01 -16.74 13.74
N LEU A 173 0.67 -17.19 12.67
CA LEU A 173 0.09 -17.84 11.49
C LEU A 173 0.87 -19.12 11.14
N PRO A 174 0.71 -20.22 11.89
CA PRO A 174 1.49 -21.44 11.69
C PRO A 174 1.29 -22.08 10.30
N ASN A 175 0.08 -21.94 9.73
CA ASN A 175 -0.28 -22.50 8.43
C ASN A 175 0.15 -21.64 7.23
N ALA A 176 0.65 -20.42 7.46
CA ALA A 176 1.13 -19.56 6.39
C ALA A 176 2.42 -20.12 5.77
N THR A 177 2.54 -19.98 4.45
CA THR A 177 3.78 -20.31 3.74
C THR A 177 4.69 -19.10 3.75
N LEU A 178 5.78 -19.14 4.51
CA LEU A 178 6.78 -18.07 4.47
C LEU A 178 7.71 -18.29 3.27
N ILE A 179 7.73 -17.34 2.34
CA ILE A 179 8.60 -17.36 1.16
C ILE A 179 9.79 -16.42 1.38
N ALA A 180 10.97 -16.78 0.84
CA ALA A 180 12.21 -16.01 1.00
C ALA A 180 12.57 -15.72 2.48
N ALA A 181 12.22 -16.65 3.38
CA ALA A 181 12.53 -16.59 4.80
C ALA A 181 13.86 -17.27 5.17
N ASP A 182 14.61 -17.75 4.18
CA ASP A 182 15.82 -18.55 4.31
C ASP A 182 17.09 -17.74 4.00
N ALA A 183 18.20 -18.44 3.81
CA ALA A 183 19.48 -17.83 3.49
C ALA A 183 19.49 -17.13 2.12
N ASP A 184 18.82 -17.69 1.12
CA ASP A 184 18.72 -17.12 -0.23
C ASP A 184 17.83 -15.87 -0.22
N GLY A 185 16.73 -15.91 0.53
CA GLY A 185 15.90 -14.75 0.82
C GLY A 185 16.69 -13.60 1.45
N LEU A 186 17.53 -13.88 2.47
CA LEU A 186 18.39 -12.83 3.02
C LEU A 186 19.37 -12.32 1.97
N LYS A 187 20.00 -13.18 1.18
CA LYS A 187 20.93 -12.74 0.12
C LYS A 187 20.25 -11.74 -0.82
N GLY A 188 19.00 -12.01 -1.21
CA GLY A 188 18.19 -11.07 -2.00
C GLY A 188 17.94 -9.74 -1.28
N ILE A 189 17.57 -9.79 0.00
CA ILE A 189 17.36 -8.59 0.84
C ILE A 189 18.65 -7.75 0.93
N LEU A 190 19.81 -8.38 1.15
CA LEU A 190 21.09 -7.69 1.22
C LEU A 190 21.48 -7.06 -0.12
N GLY A 191 21.24 -7.76 -1.23
CA GLY A 191 21.40 -7.20 -2.57
C GLY A 191 20.58 -5.91 -2.74
N LEU A 192 19.29 -5.95 -2.37
CA LEU A 192 18.42 -4.76 -2.42
C LEU A 192 18.91 -3.62 -1.52
N ILE A 193 19.46 -3.92 -0.33
CA ILE A 193 20.00 -2.90 0.57
C ILE A 193 21.21 -2.22 -0.07
N GLU A 194 22.14 -2.98 -0.64
CA GLU A 194 23.33 -2.42 -1.30
C GLU A 194 22.96 -1.63 -2.56
N ASP A 195 22.14 -2.21 -3.44
CA ASP A 195 21.72 -1.58 -4.70
C ASP A 195 20.99 -0.25 -4.47
N THR A 196 20.30 -0.10 -3.33
CA THR A 196 19.56 1.12 -2.99
C THR A 196 20.31 2.09 -2.07
N ARG A 197 21.52 1.73 -1.58
CA ARG A 197 22.24 2.49 -0.54
C ARG A 197 22.52 3.94 -0.94
N GLU A 198 23.14 4.16 -2.08
CA GLU A 198 23.47 5.51 -2.53
C GLU A 198 22.21 6.34 -2.86
N GLY A 199 21.25 5.71 -3.56
CA GLY A 199 19.99 6.34 -3.90
C GLY A 199 19.23 6.79 -2.66
N MET A 200 19.22 5.97 -1.61
CA MET A 200 18.60 6.29 -0.34
C MET A 200 19.33 7.43 0.41
N SER A 201 20.66 7.50 0.35
CA SER A 201 21.40 8.64 0.92
C SER A 201 20.99 9.95 0.24
N ARG A 202 20.91 9.97 -1.09
CA ARG A 202 20.46 11.16 -1.85
C ARG A 202 19.02 11.55 -1.50
N LYS A 203 18.13 10.57 -1.35
CA LYS A 203 16.75 10.78 -0.92
C LYS A 203 16.65 11.33 0.52
N GLN A 204 17.51 10.87 1.45
CA GLN A 204 17.57 11.41 2.81
C GLN A 204 18.01 12.86 2.81
N ASP A 205 19.10 13.18 2.09
CA ASP A 205 19.63 14.54 2.01
C ASP A 205 18.58 15.49 1.42
N PHE A 206 17.82 15.05 0.42
CA PHE A 206 16.67 15.78 -0.13
C PHE A 206 15.60 16.09 0.93
N LEU A 207 15.11 15.09 1.68
CA LEU A 207 14.07 15.32 2.69
C LEU A 207 14.56 16.20 3.84
N VAL A 208 15.80 15.99 4.32
CA VAL A 208 16.39 16.80 5.39
C VAL A 208 16.50 18.27 4.96
N ARG A 209 16.94 18.53 3.73
CA ARG A 209 17.03 19.90 3.19
C ARG A 209 15.66 20.58 3.06
N LEU A 210 14.61 19.83 2.77
CA LEU A 210 13.26 20.37 2.65
C LEU A 210 12.54 20.56 3.98
N ASN A 211 13.01 19.95 5.07
CA ASN A 211 12.34 20.04 6.36
C ASN A 211 12.05 21.48 6.82
N PRO A 212 12.99 22.44 6.77
CA PRO A 212 12.69 23.82 7.19
C PRO A 212 11.54 24.46 6.41
N THR A 213 11.44 24.14 5.12
CA THR A 213 10.43 24.67 4.20
C THR A 213 9.08 23.97 4.37
N LEU A 214 9.12 22.66 4.63
CA LEU A 214 7.96 21.78 4.69
C LEU A 214 7.60 21.35 6.11
N GLN A 215 8.15 21.94 7.17
CA GLN A 215 7.70 21.65 8.53
C GLN A 215 6.32 22.26 8.77
N ALA A 216 6.16 23.55 8.52
CA ALA A 216 4.88 24.26 8.66
C ALA A 216 3.96 24.04 7.44
N PRO A 217 2.64 24.26 7.57
CA PRO A 217 1.75 24.35 6.42
C PRO A 217 2.18 25.46 5.44
N VAL A 218 2.21 25.16 4.15
CA VAL A 218 2.56 26.13 3.10
C VAL A 218 1.33 26.96 2.73
N GLY A 219 1.41 28.26 2.96
CA GLY A 219 0.35 29.20 2.59
C GLY A 219 0.16 29.32 1.07
N LYS A 220 -1.08 29.54 0.61
CA LYS A 220 -1.44 29.57 -0.83
C LYS A 220 -0.51 30.42 -1.70
N ARG A 221 -0.14 31.63 -1.22
CA ARG A 221 0.73 32.58 -1.95
C ARG A 221 2.17 32.08 -2.14
N ARG A 222 2.65 31.16 -1.31
CA ARG A 222 4.02 30.63 -1.35
C ARG A 222 4.14 29.31 -2.11
N ARG A 223 3.02 28.71 -2.53
CA ARG A 223 2.99 27.35 -3.10
C ARG A 223 3.89 27.20 -4.31
N GLN A 224 3.83 28.13 -5.26
CA GLN A 224 4.66 28.08 -6.46
C GLN A 224 6.15 28.10 -6.10
N THR A 225 6.58 29.10 -5.32
CA THR A 225 7.98 29.22 -4.88
C THR A 225 8.48 27.99 -4.13
N VAL A 226 7.64 27.39 -3.29
CA VAL A 226 8.00 26.14 -2.57
C VAL A 226 8.07 24.95 -3.53
N CYS A 227 7.20 24.85 -4.55
CA CYS A 227 7.30 23.79 -5.56
C CYS A 227 8.59 23.93 -6.39
N ASP A 228 8.94 25.15 -6.79
CA ASP A 228 10.19 25.43 -7.49
C ASP A 228 11.41 25.05 -6.63
N GLU A 229 11.37 25.36 -5.33
CA GLU A 229 12.40 24.97 -4.36
C GLU A 229 12.51 23.45 -4.21
N ILE A 230 11.38 22.73 -4.17
CA ILE A 230 11.36 21.27 -4.14
C ILE A 230 12.03 20.69 -5.38
N LEU A 231 11.65 21.14 -6.57
CA LEU A 231 12.22 20.65 -7.84
C LEU A 231 13.70 20.99 -7.97
N ALA A 232 14.11 22.21 -7.57
CA ALA A 232 15.52 22.60 -7.53
C ALA A 232 16.33 21.74 -6.55
N THR A 233 15.78 21.46 -5.37
CA THR A 233 16.43 20.59 -4.37
C THR A 233 16.52 19.15 -4.86
N ALA A 234 15.48 18.64 -5.52
CA ALA A 234 15.47 17.31 -6.15
C ALA A 234 16.60 17.21 -7.19
N LYS A 235 16.69 18.18 -8.10
CA LYS A 235 17.76 18.26 -9.10
C LYS A 235 19.15 18.32 -8.46
N ALA A 236 19.33 19.15 -7.43
CA ALA A 236 20.60 19.26 -6.70
C ALA A 236 20.99 17.95 -5.97
N CYS A 237 20.01 17.13 -5.58
CA CYS A 237 20.24 15.82 -4.98
C CYS A 237 20.24 14.68 -6.01
N GLY A 238 20.15 14.98 -7.31
CA GLY A 238 20.13 13.97 -8.38
C GLY A 238 18.90 13.06 -8.38
N LEU A 239 17.75 13.57 -7.93
CA LEU A 239 16.49 12.83 -7.90
C LEU A 239 15.62 13.19 -9.11
N PRO A 240 15.03 12.20 -9.80
CA PRO A 240 14.03 12.46 -10.83
C PRO A 240 12.78 13.15 -10.23
N ALA A 241 12.21 14.11 -10.97
CA ALA A 241 10.98 14.79 -10.56
C ALA A 241 9.80 13.83 -10.30
N ARG A 242 9.78 12.68 -11.01
CA ARG A 242 8.78 11.62 -10.89
C ARG A 242 9.03 10.63 -9.76
N SER A 243 10.13 10.76 -9.01
CA SER A 243 10.43 9.84 -7.91
C SER A 243 9.48 10.04 -6.74
N LEU A 244 9.10 8.95 -6.05
CA LEU A 244 8.10 9.02 -4.97
C LEU A 244 8.42 10.05 -3.87
N PRO A 245 9.68 10.26 -3.43
CA PRO A 245 9.99 11.29 -2.44
C PRO A 245 9.67 12.70 -2.93
N VAL A 246 9.91 13.00 -4.22
CA VAL A 246 9.60 14.30 -4.81
C VAL A 246 8.09 14.50 -4.92
N LEU A 247 7.37 13.46 -5.36
CA LEU A 247 5.90 13.47 -5.40
C LEU A 247 5.28 13.69 -4.02
N ALA A 248 5.83 13.02 -3.00
CA ALA A 248 5.40 13.19 -1.61
C ALA A 248 5.67 14.62 -1.11
N ALA A 249 6.85 15.19 -1.40
CA ALA A 249 7.18 16.57 -1.03
C ALA A 249 6.23 17.59 -1.70
N LEU A 250 5.93 17.42 -2.99
CA LEU A 250 4.99 18.28 -3.71
C LEU A 250 3.57 18.16 -3.13
N SER A 251 3.10 16.94 -2.87
CA SER A 251 1.81 16.71 -2.21
C SER A 251 1.75 17.29 -0.79
N ALA A 252 2.87 17.25 -0.04
CA ALA A 252 2.97 17.88 1.28
C ALA A 252 2.87 19.42 1.21
N ALA A 253 3.47 20.04 0.19
CA ALA A 253 3.40 21.49 -0.03
C ALA A 253 2.02 21.97 -0.50
N LEU A 254 1.33 21.16 -1.29
CA LEU A 254 0.09 21.55 -1.96
C LEU A 254 -1.17 21.16 -1.19
N GLY A 255 -1.02 20.26 -0.21
CA GLY A 255 -2.09 19.86 0.70
C GLY A 255 -2.81 21.05 1.36
N PRO A 256 -4.15 21.05 1.41
CA PRO A 256 -4.91 22.11 2.07
C PRO A 256 -4.60 22.13 3.58
N ASN A 257 -4.29 23.31 4.12
CA ASN A 257 -3.99 23.52 5.55
C ASN A 257 -2.90 22.59 6.11
N GLY A 258 -1.97 22.12 5.27
CA GLY A 258 -0.92 21.18 5.67
C GLY A 258 -1.44 19.78 6.04
N LYS A 259 -2.68 19.45 5.67
CA LYS A 259 -3.28 18.12 5.84
C LYS A 259 -3.25 17.40 4.51
N SER A 260 -2.19 16.64 4.26
CA SER A 260 -2.13 15.66 3.18
C SER A 260 -1.54 14.36 3.69
N PRO A 261 -1.90 13.22 3.09
CA PRO A 261 -1.33 11.92 3.47
C PRO A 261 0.19 11.92 3.38
N ALA A 262 0.76 12.56 2.35
CA ALA A 262 2.19 12.70 2.22
C ALA A 262 2.84 13.46 3.38
N LYS A 263 2.17 14.48 3.95
CA LYS A 263 2.67 15.17 5.15
C LYS A 263 2.68 14.25 6.37
N GLY A 264 1.62 13.46 6.55
CA GLY A 264 1.47 12.49 7.63
C GLY A 264 2.48 11.35 7.54
N MET A 265 2.82 10.91 6.34
CA MET A 265 3.86 9.91 6.06
C MET A 265 5.28 10.48 6.23
N LEU A 266 5.57 11.66 5.66
CA LEU A 266 6.91 12.27 5.71
C LEU A 266 7.28 12.78 7.11
N LYS A 267 6.30 13.19 7.94
CA LYS A 267 6.47 13.57 9.37
C LYS A 267 7.49 14.69 9.62
N PHE A 268 7.59 15.68 8.72
CA PHE A 268 8.42 16.88 8.91
C PHE A 268 8.13 17.57 10.25
N LYS A 269 9.19 17.92 11.01
CA LYS A 269 9.10 18.43 12.38
C LYS A 269 10.35 19.24 12.76
N SER A 270 10.35 19.84 13.95
CA SER A 270 11.44 20.71 14.42
C SER A 270 12.79 19.99 14.49
N VAL A 271 12.77 18.71 14.90
CA VAL A 271 13.96 17.84 14.91
C VAL A 271 13.73 16.74 13.87
N TYR A 272 14.18 17.01 12.65
CA TYR A 272 14.07 16.09 11.52
C TYR A 272 15.47 15.87 10.92
N GLY A 273 16.07 14.73 11.25
CA GLY A 273 17.39 14.37 10.78
C GLY A 273 17.34 13.21 9.77
N ARG A 274 18.50 12.57 9.59
CA ARG A 274 18.62 11.40 8.73
C ARG A 274 17.74 10.23 9.18
N HIS A 275 17.53 10.04 10.49
CA HIS A 275 16.75 8.91 11.00
C HIS A 275 15.25 9.07 10.68
N GLU A 276 14.70 10.28 10.82
CA GLU A 276 13.34 10.57 10.39
C GLU A 276 13.17 10.41 8.88
N ALA A 277 14.12 10.95 8.11
CA ALA A 277 14.11 10.84 6.66
C ALA A 277 14.16 9.37 6.23
N TYR A 278 15.01 8.56 6.88
CA TYR A 278 15.13 7.14 6.60
C TYR A 278 13.80 6.40 6.80
N ASN A 279 13.10 6.64 7.93
CA ASN A 279 11.80 6.01 8.18
C ASN A 279 10.78 6.33 7.09
N ALA A 280 10.63 7.62 6.75
CA ALA A 280 9.71 8.03 5.69
C ALA A 280 10.09 7.40 4.33
N LEU A 281 11.38 7.20 4.08
CA LEU A 281 11.85 6.57 2.85
C LEU A 281 11.77 5.05 2.87
N ALA A 282 11.74 4.40 4.03
CA ALA A 282 11.49 2.97 4.14
C ALA A 282 10.06 2.63 3.66
N ASP A 283 9.08 3.45 4.05
CA ASP A 283 7.69 3.34 3.56
C ASP A 283 7.63 3.53 2.04
N LEU A 284 8.27 4.60 1.53
CA LEU A 284 8.32 4.88 0.09
C LEU A 284 9.05 3.80 -0.71
N ARG A 285 10.15 3.24 -0.18
CA ARG A 285 10.86 2.12 -0.81
C ARG A 285 9.99 0.87 -0.87
N SER A 286 9.14 0.64 0.12
CA SER A 286 8.20 -0.48 0.10
C SER A 286 7.19 -0.36 -1.05
N LEU A 287 6.71 0.87 -1.33
CA LEU A 287 5.91 1.13 -2.53
C LEU A 287 6.72 0.96 -3.83
N GLU A 288 7.97 1.46 -3.88
CA GLU A 288 8.84 1.26 -5.05
C GLU A 288 9.01 -0.24 -5.34
N ILE A 289 9.27 -1.07 -4.33
CA ILE A 289 9.38 -2.53 -4.47
C ILE A 289 8.07 -3.13 -4.99
N LEU A 290 6.92 -2.74 -4.42
CA LEU A 290 5.61 -3.21 -4.89
C LEU A 290 5.39 -2.89 -6.39
N MET A 291 5.76 -1.68 -6.82
CA MET A 291 5.66 -1.25 -8.22
C MET A 291 6.58 -2.07 -9.14
N HIS A 292 7.80 -2.40 -8.69
CA HIS A 292 8.71 -3.28 -9.43
C HIS A 292 8.15 -4.70 -9.56
N ILE A 293 7.55 -5.24 -8.50
CA ILE A 293 6.91 -6.56 -8.54
C ILE A 293 5.77 -6.56 -9.55
N PHE A 294 4.93 -5.52 -9.59
CA PHE A 294 3.87 -5.40 -10.60
C PHE A 294 4.40 -5.31 -12.04
N ALA A 295 5.60 -4.76 -12.25
CA ALA A 295 6.23 -4.67 -13.56
C ALA A 295 6.88 -5.98 -14.01
N ILE A 296 7.56 -6.67 -13.08
CA ILE A 296 8.31 -7.90 -13.36
C ILE A 296 7.38 -9.12 -13.42
N TRP A 297 6.38 -9.18 -12.52
CA TRP A 297 5.42 -10.28 -12.43
C TRP A 297 3.98 -9.76 -12.53
N PRO A 298 3.55 -9.28 -13.72
CA PRO A 298 2.27 -8.59 -13.89
C PRO A 298 1.02 -9.43 -13.59
N ASN A 299 1.17 -10.76 -13.60
CA ASN A 299 0.09 -11.71 -13.34
C ASN A 299 0.12 -12.30 -11.92
N GLN A 300 1.17 -12.02 -11.13
CA GLN A 300 1.26 -12.50 -9.76
C GLN A 300 0.35 -11.64 -8.86
N PRO A 301 -0.66 -12.22 -8.19
CA PRO A 301 -1.38 -11.50 -7.15
C PRO A 301 -0.42 -11.20 -6.00
N VAL A 302 -0.22 -9.91 -5.73
CA VAL A 302 0.64 -9.43 -4.65
C VAL A 302 -0.01 -8.23 -4.00
N MET A 303 0.14 -8.14 -2.67
CA MET A 303 -0.18 -6.93 -1.93
C MET A 303 0.94 -6.53 -0.99
N LEU A 304 1.13 -5.23 -0.82
CA LEU A 304 1.78 -4.70 0.38
C LEU A 304 0.70 -4.54 1.44
N CYS A 305 0.87 -5.16 2.59
CA CYS A 305 -0.06 -5.01 3.71
C CYS A 305 0.50 -4.02 4.73
N THR A 306 -0.23 -2.95 5.00
CA THR A 306 0.17 -1.88 5.92
C THR A 306 -0.94 -1.52 6.90
N ALA A 307 -0.59 -1.07 8.09
CA ALA A 307 -1.53 -0.43 9.02
C ALA A 307 -1.42 1.12 8.99
N ASP A 308 -0.54 1.67 8.15
CA ASP A 308 -0.39 3.11 7.97
C ASP A 308 -1.39 3.62 6.92
N LYS A 309 -2.42 4.34 7.40
CA LYS A 309 -3.46 4.92 6.55
C LYS A 309 -2.91 6.01 5.64
N ASP A 310 -1.90 6.77 6.06
CA ASP A 310 -1.30 7.83 5.24
C ASP A 310 -0.50 7.24 4.07
N LEU A 311 0.23 6.13 4.31
CA LEU A 311 0.89 5.38 3.24
C LEU A 311 -0.12 4.80 2.24
N ALA A 312 -1.21 4.21 2.74
CA ALA A 312 -2.27 3.65 1.91
C ALA A 312 -2.99 4.71 1.07
N LEU A 313 -3.26 5.88 1.66
CA LEU A 313 -3.81 7.04 0.96
C LEU A 313 -2.84 7.59 -0.09
N PHE A 314 -1.55 7.65 0.23
CA PHE A 314 -0.54 8.04 -0.74
C PHE A 314 -0.55 7.08 -1.95
N TRP A 315 -0.51 5.77 -1.72
CA TRP A 315 -0.61 4.75 -2.77
C TRP A 315 -1.88 4.89 -3.63
N ALA A 316 -3.05 4.92 -3.00
CA ALA A 316 -4.33 5.05 -3.71
C ALA A 316 -4.41 6.36 -4.51
N GLY A 317 -3.80 7.43 -4.00
CA GLY A 317 -3.77 8.74 -4.63
C GLY A 317 -2.78 8.86 -5.79
N LEU A 318 -1.68 8.08 -5.80
CA LEU A 318 -0.74 8.02 -6.94
C LEU A 318 -1.42 7.54 -8.22
N ARG A 319 -2.43 6.66 -8.08
CA ARG A 319 -3.11 5.98 -9.19
C ARG A 319 -2.12 5.39 -10.20
N ALA A 320 -1.06 4.79 -9.66
CA ALA A 320 0.02 4.23 -10.47
C ALA A 320 -0.51 3.10 -11.37
N SER A 321 -0.11 3.10 -12.64
CA SER A 321 -0.60 2.17 -13.65
C SER A 321 0.45 1.89 -14.72
N LYS A 322 0.14 1.02 -15.68
CA LYS A 322 1.03 0.61 -16.78
C LYS A 322 2.45 0.26 -16.31
N PHE A 323 2.53 -0.58 -15.29
CA PHE A 323 3.79 -1.14 -14.82
C PHE A 323 4.39 -2.01 -15.93
N GLU A 324 5.55 -1.62 -16.44
CA GLU A 324 6.26 -2.33 -17.50
C GLU A 324 7.71 -2.53 -17.10
N HIS A 325 8.26 -3.70 -17.44
CA HIS A 325 9.68 -3.98 -17.32
C HIS A 325 10.25 -4.22 -18.72
N ARG A 326 11.16 -3.35 -19.17
CA ARG A 326 11.81 -3.45 -20.48
C ARG A 326 13.31 -3.21 -20.34
N ALA A 327 14.11 -4.10 -20.93
CA ALA A 327 15.56 -3.97 -21.02
C ALA A 327 16.26 -3.64 -19.68
N GLY A 328 15.81 -4.25 -18.58
CA GLY A 328 16.37 -4.04 -17.23
C GLY A 328 15.92 -2.75 -16.54
N SER A 329 14.95 -2.03 -17.11
CA SER A 329 14.33 -0.84 -16.52
C SER A 329 12.84 -1.04 -16.26
N VAL A 330 12.36 -0.50 -15.14
CA VAL A 330 10.93 -0.47 -14.79
C VAL A 330 10.37 0.92 -15.11
N SER A 331 9.21 0.96 -15.75
CA SER A 331 8.43 2.17 -16.01
C SER A 331 7.00 2.01 -15.53
N PHE A 332 6.35 3.15 -15.25
CA PHE A 332 4.96 3.23 -14.83
C PHE A 332 4.41 4.63 -15.07
N ASP A 333 3.09 4.73 -15.21
CA ASP A 333 2.35 5.98 -15.27
C ASP A 333 1.88 6.36 -13.86
N ILE A 334 1.87 7.66 -13.54
CA ILE A 334 1.34 8.21 -12.28
C ILE A 334 0.32 9.30 -12.61
N ASN A 335 -0.83 9.26 -11.93
CA ASN A 335 -1.87 10.29 -12.00
C ASN A 335 -2.21 10.75 -10.58
N PRO A 336 -1.45 11.73 -10.02
CA PRO A 336 -1.53 12.07 -8.61
C PRO A 336 -2.57 13.15 -8.31
N VAL A 337 -3.58 13.33 -9.17
CA VAL A 337 -4.60 14.39 -9.03
C VAL A 337 -5.28 14.36 -7.65
N ALA A 338 -5.51 13.16 -7.09
CA ALA A 338 -6.08 13.02 -5.75
C ALA A 338 -5.14 13.51 -4.63
N LEU A 339 -3.82 13.43 -4.84
CA LEU A 339 -2.80 13.92 -3.90
C LEU A 339 -2.53 15.42 -4.05
N ILE A 340 -2.90 16.00 -5.20
CA ILE A 340 -2.60 17.37 -5.59
C ILE A 340 -3.83 18.01 -6.28
N PRO A 341 -4.95 18.19 -5.56
CA PRO A 341 -6.22 18.60 -6.17
C PRO A 341 -6.22 20.04 -6.72
N SER A 342 -5.20 20.85 -6.39
CA SER A 342 -5.10 22.24 -6.81
C SER A 342 -4.31 22.48 -8.10
N ILE A 343 -3.83 21.42 -8.76
CA ILE A 343 -3.02 21.52 -9.98
C ILE A 343 -3.68 20.69 -11.09
N SER A 344 -3.79 21.27 -12.30
CA SER A 344 -4.30 20.55 -13.45
C SER A 344 -3.30 19.49 -13.93
N THR A 345 -3.79 18.45 -14.59
CA THR A 345 -2.92 17.39 -15.16
C THR A 345 -1.86 17.96 -16.10
N ASP A 346 -2.19 19.00 -16.88
CA ASP A 346 -1.25 19.60 -17.84
C ASP A 346 -0.10 20.31 -17.12
N HIS A 347 -0.42 21.14 -16.11
CA HIS A 347 0.58 21.82 -15.30
C HIS A 347 1.46 20.83 -14.54
N TRP A 348 0.88 19.73 -14.09
CA TRP A 348 1.62 18.63 -13.49
C TRP A 348 2.58 17.96 -14.48
N LEU A 349 2.13 17.68 -15.72
CA LEU A 349 2.97 17.09 -16.76
C LEU A 349 4.09 18.02 -17.20
N GLU A 350 3.87 19.34 -17.23
CA GLU A 350 4.91 20.34 -17.49
C GLU A 350 6.03 20.29 -16.44
N TRP A 351 5.68 20.19 -15.15
CA TRP A 351 6.66 20.00 -14.08
C TRP A 351 7.41 18.67 -14.14
N LEU A 352 6.80 17.65 -14.73
CA LEU A 352 7.39 16.32 -14.87
C LEU A 352 8.12 16.10 -16.20
N GLY A 353 8.05 17.06 -17.14
CA GLY A 353 8.68 17.03 -18.45
C GLY A 353 9.87 17.98 -18.60
N SER A 354 10.20 18.73 -17.54
CA SER A 354 11.38 19.61 -17.40
C SER A 354 12.46 19.01 -16.50
#